data_AF-A0A2S7EXH6-F1
#
_entry.id   AF-A0A2S7EXH6-F1
#
_cell.length_a   1.000
_cell.length_b   1.000
_cell.length_c   1.000
_cell.angle_alpha   90.00
_cell.angle_beta   90.00
_cell.angle_gamma   90.00
#
_symmetry.space_group_name_H-M   'P 1'
#
loop_
_entity.id
_entity.type
_entity.pdbx_description
1 polymer ?
#
loop_
_entity_poly.entity_id
_entity_poly.type
_entity_poly.pdbx_seq_one_letter_code
_entity_poly.pdbx_strand_id
1 'polypeptide(L)'
;MTLLRTSALLALLMLFAACSAPAPRPAPSAPPQALLKDSDVSETDVIARALLEGCQLIPYDGKRQTCVDNNAGLHGATACDALACQKAAGIDANRLRLAAWQNCVDRRTLINGAFGSTVKDLEAFKRSPGYKGWGQKGKNAMATLIKKINDGQPGHAIALKNAKSTLSECKKIVG
;
A
#
# COMPACT_ATOMS: atom_id res chain seq x y z
N MET A 1 -22.51 -35.77 59.29
CA MET A 1 -21.55 -34.82 58.70
C MET A 1 -20.62 -35.58 57.76
N THR A 2 -20.53 -35.08 56.52
CA THR A 2 -19.48 -35.29 55.50
C THR A 2 -19.21 -36.69 54.96
N LEU A 3 -20.01 -37.09 53.96
CA LEU A 3 -19.55 -37.89 52.83
C LEU A 3 -18.79 -36.97 51.85
N LEU A 4 -17.50 -37.20 51.67
CA LEU A 4 -16.75 -36.63 50.55
C LEU A 4 -15.53 -37.51 50.27
N ARG A 5 -15.50 -38.07 49.05
CA ARG A 5 -14.33 -38.43 48.21
C ARG A 5 -14.51 -39.81 47.59
N THR A 6 -14.97 -39.83 46.34
CA THR A 6 -14.39 -40.59 45.21
C THR A 6 -15.31 -40.46 43.99
N SER A 7 -15.19 -39.35 43.26
CA SER A 7 -15.82 -39.20 41.95
C SER A 7 -14.92 -38.34 41.06
N ALA A 8 -13.77 -38.89 40.65
CA ALA A 8 -12.89 -38.26 39.67
C ALA A 8 -12.21 -39.37 38.88
N LEU A 9 -12.94 -40.01 37.96
CA LEU A 9 -12.42 -40.89 36.89
C LEU A 9 -13.57 -41.46 36.05
N LEU A 10 -14.44 -40.62 35.47
CA LEU A 10 -15.45 -41.06 34.48
C LEU A 10 -16.08 -39.85 33.77
N ALA A 11 -15.26 -39.03 33.12
CA ALA A 11 -15.75 -37.98 32.22
C ALA A 11 -14.79 -37.66 31.06
N LEU A 12 -13.95 -38.62 30.68
CA LEU A 12 -13.24 -38.61 29.40
C LEU A 12 -13.59 -39.92 28.70
N LEU A 13 -14.59 -39.89 27.81
CA LEU A 13 -14.84 -40.82 26.71
C LEU A 13 -16.30 -40.66 26.30
N MET A 14 -16.61 -39.63 25.53
CA MET A 14 -17.80 -39.53 24.66
C MET A 14 -17.64 -38.29 23.78
N LEU A 15 -16.79 -38.36 22.75
CA LEU A 15 -16.71 -37.37 21.68
C LEU A 15 -16.09 -38.03 20.43
N PHE A 16 -16.74 -39.07 19.90
CA PHE A 16 -16.48 -39.56 18.55
C PHE A 16 -17.79 -39.97 17.87
N ALA A 17 -18.55 -38.96 17.44
CA ALA A 17 -19.58 -39.13 16.43
C ALA A 17 -19.90 -37.77 15.79
N ALA A 18 -19.23 -37.44 14.68
CA ALA A 18 -19.76 -36.51 13.68
C ALA A 18 -18.96 -36.53 12.36
N CYS A 19 -19.68 -36.86 11.28
CA CYS A 19 -19.53 -36.32 9.92
C CYS A 19 -18.40 -36.83 9.01
N SER A 20 -18.70 -37.90 8.27
CA SER A 20 -18.13 -38.14 6.93
C SER A 20 -19.19 -37.87 5.87
N ALA A 21 -19.57 -36.61 5.69
CA ALA A 21 -20.28 -36.18 4.49
C ALA A 21 -19.25 -35.75 3.44
N PRO A 22 -19.33 -36.21 2.17
CA PRO A 22 -18.45 -35.71 1.12
C PRO A 22 -18.70 -34.21 0.94
N ALA A 23 -17.63 -33.42 1.00
CA ALA A 23 -17.71 -31.98 0.76
C ALA A 23 -18.31 -31.72 -0.65
N PRO A 24 -19.31 -30.84 -0.78
CA PRO A 24 -19.75 -30.40 -2.10
C PRO A 24 -18.58 -29.70 -2.79
N ARG A 25 -18.21 -30.20 -3.97
CA ARG A 25 -17.22 -29.52 -4.83
C ARG A 25 -17.75 -28.12 -5.15
N PRO A 26 -16.97 -27.05 -4.95
CA PRO A 26 -17.34 -25.75 -5.47
C PRO A 26 -17.46 -25.86 -6.99
N ALA A 27 -18.56 -25.35 -7.54
CA ALA A 27 -18.70 -25.15 -8.98
C ALA A 27 -17.52 -24.29 -9.47
N PRO A 28 -17.02 -24.50 -10.71
CA PRO A 28 -16.03 -23.62 -11.28
C PRO A 28 -16.58 -22.20 -11.28
N SER A 29 -15.91 -21.32 -10.54
CA SER A 29 -16.14 -19.89 -10.57
C SER A 29 -16.18 -19.43 -12.03
N ALA A 30 -17.18 -18.62 -12.37
CA ALA A 30 -17.34 -18.00 -13.67
C ALA A 30 -16.00 -17.51 -14.25
N PRO A 31 -15.82 -17.53 -15.58
CA PRO A 31 -14.58 -17.11 -16.23
C PRO A 31 -14.20 -15.69 -15.78
N PRO A 32 -12.88 -15.39 -15.73
CA PRO A 32 -12.37 -14.18 -15.10
C PRO A 32 -13.09 -12.97 -15.69
N GLN A 33 -13.68 -12.16 -14.80
CA GLN A 33 -14.12 -10.83 -15.17
C GLN A 33 -12.98 -10.18 -15.93
N ALA A 34 -13.28 -9.74 -17.15
CA ALA A 34 -12.29 -9.14 -18.05
C ALA A 34 -11.38 -8.22 -17.24
N LEU A 35 -10.08 -8.46 -17.31
CA LEU A 35 -9.04 -7.52 -16.89
C LEU A 35 -9.43 -6.15 -17.46
N LEU A 36 -10.05 -5.32 -16.64
CA LEU A 36 -10.15 -3.89 -16.92
C LEU A 36 -8.70 -3.48 -17.16
N LYS A 37 -8.43 -3.03 -18.39
CA LYS A 37 -7.09 -2.55 -18.74
C LYS A 37 -6.76 -1.45 -17.73
N ASP A 38 -5.47 -1.29 -17.41
CA ASP A 38 -4.92 -0.25 -16.53
C ASP A 38 -5.29 1.22 -16.91
N SER A 39 -6.19 1.41 -17.87
CA SER A 39 -6.75 2.65 -18.39
C SER A 39 -8.22 2.92 -18.02
N ASP A 40 -8.95 1.96 -17.46
CA ASP A 40 -10.41 2.12 -17.26
C ASP A 40 -10.71 2.80 -15.93
N VAL A 41 -10.82 4.13 -15.99
CA VAL A 41 -11.25 4.95 -14.85
C VAL A 41 -12.75 4.77 -14.64
N SER A 42 -13.14 4.21 -13.50
CA SER A 42 -14.55 4.03 -13.10
C SER A 42 -15.07 5.23 -12.31
N GLU A 43 -16.27 5.72 -12.63
CA GLU A 43 -16.93 6.78 -11.85
C GLU A 43 -17.14 6.35 -10.40
N THR A 44 -17.55 5.10 -10.19
CA THR A 44 -17.82 4.57 -8.84
C THR A 44 -16.53 4.45 -8.02
N ASP A 45 -15.44 3.98 -8.63
CA ASP A 45 -14.16 3.89 -7.92
C ASP A 45 -13.62 5.30 -7.62
N VAL A 46 -13.64 6.24 -8.57
CA VAL A 46 -13.22 7.63 -8.31
C VAL A 46 -14.02 8.27 -7.18
N ILE A 47 -15.33 8.06 -7.11
CA ILE A 47 -16.16 8.52 -5.99
C ILE A 47 -15.71 7.91 -4.66
N ALA A 48 -15.46 6.60 -4.62
CA ALA A 48 -15.01 5.93 -3.40
C ALA A 48 -13.61 6.40 -2.97
N ARG A 49 -12.67 6.50 -3.90
CA ARG A 49 -11.28 6.90 -3.65
C ARG A 49 -11.17 8.36 -3.21
N ALA A 50 -12.03 9.25 -3.70
CA ALA A 50 -12.03 10.67 -3.32
C ALA A 50 -12.26 10.89 -1.80
N LEU A 51 -12.85 9.91 -1.11
CA LEU A 51 -13.08 9.92 0.33
C LEU A 51 -11.88 9.43 1.16
N LEU A 52 -10.87 8.86 0.51
CA LEU A 52 -9.71 8.26 1.15
C LEU A 52 -8.52 9.22 1.15
N GLU A 53 -7.37 8.74 1.66
CA GLU A 53 -6.12 9.50 1.80
C GLU A 53 -4.91 8.66 1.38
N GLY A 54 -3.78 9.32 1.12
CA GLY A 54 -2.51 8.67 0.78
C GLY A 54 -2.62 7.78 -0.46
N CYS A 55 -1.96 6.61 -0.46
CA CYS A 55 -1.95 5.70 -1.61
C CYS A 55 -3.36 5.25 -2.04
N GLN A 56 -4.34 5.29 -1.13
CA GLN A 56 -5.72 4.89 -1.43
C GLN A 56 -6.46 5.89 -2.32
N LEU A 57 -5.86 7.04 -2.63
CA LEU A 57 -6.37 7.98 -3.63
C LEU A 57 -6.19 7.48 -5.07
N ILE A 58 -5.38 6.44 -5.32
CA ILE A 58 -5.06 5.97 -6.67
C ILE A 58 -6.15 5.01 -7.18
N PRO A 59 -6.89 5.36 -8.26
CA PRO A 59 -7.98 4.52 -8.77
C PRO A 59 -7.51 3.39 -9.71
N TYR A 60 -6.20 3.25 -9.91
CA TYR A 60 -5.60 2.18 -10.71
C TYR A 60 -5.01 1.13 -9.78
N ASP A 61 -5.57 -0.08 -9.80
CA ASP A 61 -5.25 -1.14 -8.85
C ASP A 61 -3.75 -1.45 -8.77
N GLY A 62 -3.09 -1.67 -9.91
CA GLY A 62 -1.64 -1.95 -9.94
C GLY A 62 -0.78 -0.82 -9.39
N LYS A 63 -1.11 0.44 -9.72
CA LYS A 63 -0.39 1.63 -9.21
C LYS A 63 -0.64 1.84 -7.73
N ARG A 64 -1.87 1.62 -7.28
CA ARG A 64 -2.26 1.70 -5.87
C ARG A 64 -1.51 0.67 -5.05
N GLN A 65 -1.51 -0.58 -5.48
CA GLN A 65 -0.80 -1.67 -4.79
C GLN A 65 0.69 -1.36 -4.71
N THR A 66 1.30 -0.94 -5.82
CA THR A 66 2.71 -0.51 -5.84
C THR A 66 2.98 0.60 -4.82
N CYS A 67 2.12 1.61 -4.73
CA CYS A 67 2.25 2.67 -3.74
C CYS A 67 2.14 2.13 -2.31
N VAL A 68 1.14 1.29 -2.03
CA VAL A 68 0.91 0.68 -0.70
C VAL A 68 2.11 -0.13 -0.26
N ASP A 69 2.62 -1.01 -1.12
CA ASP A 69 3.77 -1.87 -0.82
C ASP A 69 5.03 -1.06 -0.56
N ASN A 70 5.27 -0.03 -1.39
CA ASN A 70 6.40 0.87 -1.19
C ASN A 70 6.24 1.78 0.03
N ASN A 71 5.02 2.03 0.51
CA ASN A 71 4.77 2.80 1.71
C ASN A 71 4.86 1.95 2.99
N ALA A 72 4.60 0.65 2.90
CA ALA A 72 4.58 -0.27 4.04
C ALA A 72 5.95 -0.39 4.73
N GLY A 73 6.11 0.18 5.93
CA GLY A 73 7.39 0.20 6.63
C GLY A 73 8.41 1.17 6.01
N LEU A 74 7.96 2.20 5.29
CA LEU A 74 8.84 3.25 4.74
C LEU A 74 9.57 4.01 5.85
N HIS A 75 8.90 4.19 6.98
CA HIS A 75 9.40 4.80 8.20
C HIS A 75 10.07 3.77 9.14
N GLY A 76 10.53 2.64 8.59
CA GLY A 76 11.32 1.67 9.35
C GLY A 76 12.80 2.02 9.36
N ALA A 77 13.54 1.42 10.30
CA ALA A 77 14.99 1.56 10.43
C ALA A 77 15.80 1.06 9.21
N THR A 78 15.18 0.28 8.32
CA THR A 78 15.77 -0.22 7.06
C THR A 78 15.40 0.63 5.85
N ALA A 79 14.77 1.79 6.06
CA ALA A 79 14.42 2.74 5.03
C ALA A 79 14.66 4.17 5.52
N CYS A 80 13.60 4.98 5.70
CA CYS A 80 13.73 6.42 5.91
C CYS A 80 13.99 6.85 7.36
N ASP A 81 13.78 5.96 8.33
CA ASP A 81 14.05 6.23 9.75
C ASP A 81 15.39 5.59 10.19
N ALA A 82 16.20 5.16 9.22
CA ALA A 82 17.57 4.72 9.46
C ALA A 82 18.43 5.85 10.03
N LEU A 83 19.38 5.50 10.90
CA LEU A 83 20.38 6.47 11.34
C LEU A 83 21.18 6.99 10.14
N ALA A 84 21.51 8.28 10.15
CA ALA A 84 22.45 8.86 9.20
C ALA A 84 23.83 8.16 9.31
N CYS A 85 24.54 8.06 8.20
CA CYS A 85 25.91 7.56 8.21
C CYS A 85 26.82 8.52 8.97
N GLN A 86 27.79 7.97 9.70
CA GLN A 86 28.65 8.73 10.61
C GLN A 86 30.06 8.14 10.58
N LYS A 87 31.10 8.98 10.52
CA LYS A 87 32.50 8.51 10.49
C LYS A 87 32.85 7.58 11.66
N ALA A 88 32.32 7.86 12.85
CA ALA A 88 32.57 7.08 14.07
C ALA A 88 31.87 5.72 14.11
N ALA A 89 30.89 5.46 13.25
CA ALA A 89 30.11 4.21 13.28
C ALA A 89 30.87 2.99 12.73
N GLY A 90 32.00 3.21 12.05
CA GLY A 90 32.73 2.15 11.35
C GLY A 90 32.12 1.78 10.00
N ILE A 91 32.91 1.05 9.19
CA ILE A 91 32.58 0.76 7.79
C ILE A 91 31.29 -0.08 7.67
N ASP A 92 31.18 -1.16 8.44
CA ASP A 92 30.06 -2.09 8.28
C ASP A 92 28.72 -1.50 8.71
N ALA A 93 28.69 -0.73 9.81
CA ALA A 93 27.49 -0.02 10.22
C ALA A 93 27.05 1.01 9.16
N ASN A 94 27.99 1.73 8.55
CA ASN A 94 27.67 2.70 7.50
C ASN A 94 27.23 2.03 6.19
N ARG A 95 27.71 0.82 5.86
CA ARG A 95 27.19 0.03 4.73
C ARG A 95 25.71 -0.32 4.91
N LEU A 96 25.31 -0.74 6.11
CA LEU A 96 23.90 -1.03 6.43
C LEU A 96 23.04 0.24 6.33
N ARG A 97 23.51 1.36 6.89
CA ARG A 97 22.81 2.66 6.79
C ARG A 97 22.72 3.13 5.34
N LEU A 98 23.76 2.95 4.53
CA LEU A 98 23.76 3.29 3.11
C LEU A 98 22.68 2.51 2.36
N ALA A 99 22.59 1.20 2.58
CA ALA A 99 21.57 0.36 1.98
C ALA A 99 20.15 0.80 2.39
N ALA A 100 19.95 1.17 3.66
CA ALA A 100 18.67 1.68 4.13
C ALA A 100 18.28 3.02 3.48
N TRP A 101 19.21 3.97 3.37
CA TRP A 101 18.94 5.24 2.69
C TRP A 101 18.72 5.08 1.19
N GLN A 102 19.39 4.14 0.54
CA GLN A 102 19.12 3.78 -0.86
C GLN A 102 17.69 3.24 -1.01
N ASN A 103 17.30 2.28 -0.17
CA ASN A 103 15.95 1.74 -0.11
C ASN A 103 14.88 2.83 0.13
N CYS A 104 15.14 3.79 1.04
CA CYS A 104 14.26 4.94 1.26
C CYS A 104 14.06 5.76 -0.03
N VAL A 105 15.13 6.11 -0.73
CA VAL A 105 15.08 6.91 -1.96
C VAL A 105 14.33 6.18 -3.07
N ASP A 106 14.60 4.89 -3.25
CA ASP A 106 13.97 4.08 -4.30
C ASP A 106 12.46 4.01 -4.09
N ARG A 107 12.02 3.67 -2.87
CA ARG A 107 10.61 3.58 -2.50
C ARG A 107 9.89 4.93 -2.60
N ARG A 108 10.50 6.01 -2.10
CA ARG A 108 9.93 7.37 -2.23
C ARG A 108 9.80 7.79 -3.69
N THR A 109 10.74 7.39 -4.54
CA THR A 109 10.68 7.68 -5.99
C THR A 109 9.49 6.96 -6.64
N LEU A 110 9.29 5.68 -6.31
CA LEU A 110 8.17 4.89 -6.82
C LEU A 110 6.82 5.44 -6.35
N ILE A 111 6.69 5.80 -5.07
CA ILE A 111 5.47 6.45 -4.52
C ILE A 111 5.19 7.77 -5.25
N ASN A 112 6.21 8.63 -5.38
CA ASN A 112 6.05 9.92 -6.04
C ASN A 112 5.64 9.75 -7.52
N GLY A 113 6.23 8.78 -8.21
CA GLY A 113 5.87 8.43 -9.59
C GLY A 113 4.45 7.88 -9.73
N ALA A 114 3.98 7.08 -8.76
CA ALA A 114 2.62 6.55 -8.74
C ALA A 114 1.58 7.69 -8.69
N PHE A 115 1.76 8.66 -7.80
CA PHE A 115 0.89 9.84 -7.74
C PHE A 115 1.00 10.73 -8.98
N GLY A 116 2.23 11.08 -9.41
CA GLY A 116 2.44 11.96 -10.56
C GLY A 116 1.85 11.39 -11.85
N SER A 117 2.03 10.10 -12.11
CA SER A 117 1.41 9.43 -13.27
C SER A 117 -0.11 9.33 -13.13
N THR A 118 -0.63 9.10 -11.93
CA THR A 118 -2.08 9.06 -11.67
C THR A 118 -2.75 10.39 -12.03
N VAL A 119 -2.19 11.52 -11.62
CA VAL A 119 -2.75 12.85 -11.99
C VAL A 119 -2.73 13.04 -13.50
N LYS A 120 -1.62 12.69 -14.17
CA LYS A 120 -1.50 12.80 -15.62
C LYS A 120 -2.59 11.99 -16.34
N ASP A 121 -2.82 10.76 -15.91
CA ASP A 121 -3.79 9.87 -16.53
C ASP A 121 -5.23 10.32 -16.28
N LEU A 122 -5.53 10.81 -15.07
CA LEU A 122 -6.86 11.36 -14.76
C LEU A 122 -7.15 12.65 -15.54
N GLU A 123 -6.16 13.54 -15.68
CA GLU A 123 -6.29 14.74 -16.51
C GLU A 123 -6.46 14.39 -18.00
N ALA A 124 -5.82 13.33 -18.48
CA ALA A 124 -6.06 12.80 -19.81
C ALA A 124 -7.47 12.20 -19.94
N PHE A 125 -7.92 11.42 -18.96
CA PHE A 125 -9.24 10.80 -18.93
C PHE A 125 -10.37 11.84 -18.93
N LYS A 126 -10.19 12.99 -18.26
CA LYS A 126 -11.14 14.12 -18.29
C LYS A 126 -11.42 14.67 -19.70
N ARG A 127 -10.55 14.40 -20.66
CA ARG A 127 -10.71 14.79 -22.08
C ARG A 127 -11.39 13.72 -22.92
N SER A 128 -11.56 12.51 -22.38
CA SER A 128 -12.16 11.38 -23.08
C SER A 128 -13.70 11.48 -23.18
N PRO A 129 -14.32 10.81 -24.16
CA PRO A 129 -15.77 10.68 -24.22
C PRO A 129 -16.38 10.02 -22.98
N GLY A 130 -15.68 9.07 -22.35
CA GLY A 130 -16.14 8.36 -21.16
C GLY A 130 -16.44 9.29 -19.99
N TYR A 131 -15.60 10.31 -19.78
CA TYR A 131 -15.83 11.31 -18.73
C TYR A 131 -17.00 12.25 -19.00
N LYS A 132 -17.35 12.51 -20.28
CA LYS A 132 -18.47 13.40 -20.62
C LYS A 132 -19.80 12.87 -20.10
N GLY A 133 -19.97 11.55 -20.12
CA GLY A 133 -21.15 10.85 -19.64
C GLY A 133 -21.31 10.78 -18.12
N TRP A 134 -20.30 11.19 -17.35
CA TRP A 134 -20.36 11.14 -15.88
C TRP A 134 -21.32 12.20 -15.32
N GLY A 135 -21.97 11.83 -14.21
CA GLY A 135 -22.82 12.74 -13.45
C GLY A 135 -22.02 13.80 -12.68
N GLN A 136 -22.72 14.80 -12.13
CA GLN A 136 -22.06 15.87 -11.36
C GLN A 136 -21.29 15.34 -10.14
N LYS A 137 -21.81 14.29 -9.50
CA LYS A 137 -21.14 13.62 -8.38
C LYS A 137 -19.77 13.05 -8.78
N GLY A 138 -19.69 12.33 -9.91
CA GLY A 138 -18.43 11.82 -10.44
C GLY A 138 -17.45 12.91 -10.83
N LYS A 139 -17.93 13.97 -11.49
CA LYS A 139 -17.11 15.13 -11.87
C LYS A 139 -16.53 15.86 -10.65
N ASN A 140 -17.34 16.05 -9.60
CA ASN A 140 -16.87 16.63 -8.34
C ASN A 140 -15.84 15.72 -7.66
N ALA A 141 -16.12 14.41 -7.58
CA ALA A 141 -15.18 13.45 -7.00
C ALA A 141 -13.83 13.41 -7.73
N MET A 142 -13.84 13.46 -9.06
CA MET A 142 -12.64 13.58 -9.89
C MET A 142 -11.82 14.82 -9.52
N ALA A 143 -12.47 15.98 -9.41
CA ALA A 143 -11.80 17.22 -9.02
C ALA A 143 -11.21 17.14 -7.60
N THR A 144 -11.98 16.60 -6.64
CA THR A 144 -11.50 16.38 -5.27
C THR A 144 -10.29 15.45 -5.22
N LEU A 145 -10.35 14.33 -5.93
CA LEU A 145 -9.28 13.34 -5.95
C LEU A 145 -7.98 13.91 -6.53
N ILE A 146 -8.06 14.60 -7.68
CA ILE A 146 -6.90 15.29 -8.28
C ILE A 146 -6.36 16.35 -7.33
N LYS A 147 -7.22 17.13 -6.68
CA LYS A 147 -6.81 18.15 -5.71
C LYS A 147 -6.05 17.54 -4.54
N LYS A 148 -6.59 16.49 -3.89
CA LYS A 148 -5.93 15.80 -2.77
C LYS A 148 -4.56 15.27 -3.16
N ILE A 149 -4.42 14.66 -4.34
CA ILE A 149 -3.12 14.18 -4.82
C ILE A 149 -2.15 15.35 -5.00
N ASN A 150 -2.58 16.43 -5.65
CA ASN A 150 -1.73 17.61 -5.90
C ASN A 150 -1.32 18.33 -4.61
N ASP A 151 -2.22 18.45 -3.63
CA ASP A 151 -1.92 19.07 -2.34
C ASP A 151 -0.86 18.28 -1.56
N GLY A 152 -0.80 16.95 -1.74
CA GLY A 152 0.22 16.09 -1.12
C GLY A 152 1.58 16.09 -1.83
N GLN A 153 1.63 16.44 -3.13
CA GLN A 153 2.86 16.38 -3.94
C GLN A 153 4.03 17.19 -3.37
N PRO A 154 3.86 18.45 -2.90
CA PRO A 154 4.97 19.21 -2.33
C PRO A 154 5.63 18.51 -1.14
N GLY A 155 4.84 17.89 -0.26
CA GLY A 155 5.35 17.13 0.88
C GLY A 155 6.16 15.91 0.45
N HIS A 156 5.66 15.15 -0.52
CA HIS A 156 6.38 13.99 -1.08
C HIS A 156 7.68 14.40 -1.77
N ALA A 157 7.68 15.51 -2.52
CA ALA A 157 8.86 16.04 -3.20
C ALA A 157 9.94 16.48 -2.21
N ILE A 158 9.57 17.20 -1.14
CA ILE A 158 10.50 17.59 -0.07
C ILE A 158 11.10 16.36 0.61
N ALA A 159 10.27 15.38 0.97
CA ALA A 159 10.75 14.19 1.64
C ALA A 159 11.69 13.34 0.76
N LEU A 160 11.42 13.24 -0.55
CA LEU A 160 12.33 12.61 -1.50
C LEU A 160 13.64 13.38 -1.65
N LYS A 161 13.59 14.71 -1.72
CA LYS A 161 14.78 15.57 -1.78
C LYS A 161 15.66 15.35 -0.54
N ASN A 162 15.06 15.33 0.65
CA ASN A 162 15.79 15.10 1.89
C ASN A 162 16.42 13.71 1.93
N ALA A 163 15.69 12.67 1.54
CA ALA A 163 16.23 11.32 1.46
C ALA A 163 17.43 11.22 0.49
N LYS A 164 17.33 11.85 -0.69
CA LYS A 164 18.43 11.93 -1.67
C LYS A 164 19.64 12.66 -1.09
N SER A 165 19.42 13.74 -0.36
CA SER A 165 20.49 14.48 0.32
C SER A 165 21.20 13.59 1.33
N THR A 166 20.46 12.92 2.22
CA THR A 166 21.06 12.03 3.23
C THR A 166 21.81 10.86 2.61
N LEU A 167 21.26 10.26 1.55
CA LEU A 167 21.93 9.21 0.79
C LEU A 167 23.26 9.71 0.20
N SER A 168 23.27 10.91 -0.37
CA SER A 168 24.48 11.54 -0.93
C SER A 168 25.55 11.75 0.14
N GLU A 169 25.17 12.29 1.31
CA GLU A 169 26.09 12.44 2.44
C GLU A 169 26.60 11.10 2.94
N CYS A 170 25.76 10.08 3.00
CA CYS A 170 26.20 8.74 3.38
C CYS A 170 27.23 8.16 2.41
N LYS A 171 27.03 8.34 1.09
CA LYS A 171 27.98 7.87 0.06
C LYS A 171 29.36 8.49 0.24
N LYS A 172 29.46 9.74 0.68
CA LYS A 172 30.74 10.42 0.98
C LYS A 172 31.47 9.87 2.21
N ILE A 173 30.75 9.20 3.12
CA ILE A 173 31.33 8.63 4.35
C ILE A 173 31.79 7.18 4.10
N VAL A 174 31.05 6.44 3.28
CA VAL A 174 31.33 5.04 2.95
C VAL A 174 32.33 4.90 1.81
N GLY A 175 32.28 5.80 0.83
CA GLY A 175 33.11 5.81 -0.38
C GLY A 175 34.43 6.53 -0.21
#